data_AF-A0AAW2KV76-F1
#
_entry.id   AF-A0AAW2KV76-F1
#
_cell.length_a   1.000
_cell.length_b   1.000
_cell.length_c   1.000
_cell.angle_alpha   90.00
_cell.angle_beta   90.00
_cell.angle_gamma   90.00
#
_symmetry.space_group_name_H-M   'P 1'
#
loop_
_entity.id
_entity.type
_entity.pdbx_description
1 polymer ?
#
loop_
_entity_poly.entity_id
_entity_poly.type
_entity_poly.pdbx_seq_one_letter_code
_entity_poly.pdbx_strand_id
1 'polypeptide(L)'
;MSAKNGEEDVPPLFVTKAAKGRAAHRLLCFTIMVGIVLIWVYRLGRIPGAGQPGRYAWVGVFVSEVLFGLYWVITQACRWRVVYRYPFRDRLSSTRYKDKLPAVDVFVCTADPMLEPPTLVINTVLSVMSYNYPPEKLGVYLSDDGCSELTFYALLEASEFSKYWIPFCKNYNVEPRAPEIYFSQSSLHMNQISGRNGVESR
;
A
#
# COMPACT_ATOMS: atom_id res chain seq x y z
N MET A 1 42.32 -3.13 -28.43
CA MET A 1 41.55 -3.58 -29.61
C MET A 1 40.58 -4.66 -29.17
N SER A 2 39.35 -4.29 -28.80
CA SER A 2 38.12 -5.02 -29.11
C SER A 2 36.95 -4.30 -28.44
N ALA A 3 35.95 -4.01 -29.25
CA ALA A 3 34.84 -3.11 -29.01
C ALA A 3 33.83 -3.64 -27.98
N LYS A 4 33.27 -2.73 -27.17
CA LYS A 4 31.87 -2.76 -26.76
C LYS A 4 31.31 -1.34 -26.76
N ASN A 5 30.76 -1.00 -27.93
CA ASN A 5 29.56 -0.23 -28.23
C ASN A 5 29.06 0.74 -27.15
N GLY A 6 28.88 2.01 -27.54
CA GLY A 6 28.23 3.05 -26.78
C GLY A 6 26.77 2.73 -26.48
N GLU A 7 26.54 2.04 -25.38
CA GLU A 7 25.26 2.01 -24.69
C GLU A 7 25.25 3.24 -23.78
N GLU A 8 24.46 4.26 -24.14
CA GLU A 8 24.24 5.43 -23.28
C GLU A 8 23.91 4.93 -21.87
N ASP A 9 24.62 5.43 -20.84
CA ASP A 9 24.41 5.08 -19.43
C ASP A 9 22.97 5.42 -19.01
N VAL A 10 22.03 4.50 -19.25
CA VAL A 10 20.61 4.71 -18.95
C VAL A 10 20.43 4.74 -17.43
N PRO A 11 19.99 5.87 -16.84
CA PRO A 11 19.84 5.97 -15.40
C PRO A 11 18.81 4.96 -14.88
N PRO A 12 18.99 4.42 -13.66
CA PRO A 12 18.10 3.39 -13.12
C PRO A 12 16.68 3.93 -12.93
N LEU A 13 15.68 3.11 -13.28
CA LEU A 13 14.25 3.42 -13.10
C LEU A 13 13.81 3.48 -11.64
N PHE A 14 14.53 2.77 -10.77
CA PHE A 14 14.28 2.72 -9.34
C PHE A 14 15.56 3.06 -8.58
N VAL A 15 15.46 3.94 -7.60
CA VAL A 15 16.57 4.18 -6.65
C VAL A 15 16.17 3.64 -5.29
N THR A 16 16.99 2.76 -4.76
CA THR A 16 16.89 2.28 -3.39
C THR A 16 17.62 3.24 -2.46
N LYS A 17 16.90 3.91 -1.56
CA LYS A 17 17.51 4.67 -0.47
C LYS A 17 17.33 3.92 0.84
N ALA A 18 18.40 3.77 1.59
CA ALA A 18 18.31 3.18 2.92
C ALA A 18 17.60 4.13 3.87
N ALA A 19 16.79 3.59 4.78
CA ALA A 19 16.10 4.39 5.78
C ALA A 19 17.10 5.24 6.62
N LYS A 20 16.72 6.47 6.96
CA LYS A 20 17.41 7.29 7.96
C LYS A 20 17.11 6.73 9.36
N GLY A 21 18.02 6.90 10.32
CA GLY A 21 17.81 6.44 11.71
C GLY A 21 18.09 4.95 11.99
N ARG A 22 18.67 4.21 11.03
CA ARG A 22 19.01 2.78 11.20
C ARG A 22 19.91 2.49 12.41
N ALA A 23 20.86 3.38 12.70
CA ALA A 23 21.77 3.21 13.84
C ALA A 23 20.99 3.29 15.16
N ALA A 24 20.12 4.27 15.33
CA ALA A 24 19.28 4.41 16.53
C ALA A 24 18.34 3.20 16.71
N HIS A 25 17.69 2.74 15.64
CA HIS A 25 16.86 1.54 15.69
C HIS A 25 17.68 0.29 16.10
N ARG A 26 18.88 0.10 15.53
CA ARG A 26 19.76 -1.02 15.91
C ARG A 26 20.20 -0.96 17.36
N LEU A 27 20.52 0.23 17.88
CA LEU A 27 20.87 0.41 19.29
C LEU A 27 19.69 0.07 20.19
N LEU A 28 18.48 0.52 19.86
CA LEU A 28 17.26 0.16 20.59
C LEU A 28 16.98 -1.35 20.54
N CYS A 29 17.11 -1.99 19.38
CA CYS A 29 16.98 -3.44 19.29
C CYS A 29 18.03 -4.15 20.16
N PHE A 30 19.28 -3.67 20.16
CA PHE A 30 20.33 -4.26 20.97
C PHE A 30 20.02 -4.16 22.47
N THR A 31 19.55 -3.01 22.96
CA THR A 31 19.19 -2.85 24.39
C THR A 31 18.03 -3.76 24.78
N ILE A 32 17.01 -3.89 23.93
CA ILE A 32 15.89 -4.81 24.17
C ILE A 32 16.36 -6.27 24.18
N MET A 33 17.23 -6.66 23.25
CA MET A 33 17.79 -8.01 23.19
C MET A 33 18.57 -8.36 24.46
N VAL A 34 19.39 -7.42 24.97
CA VAL A 34 20.06 -7.58 26.26
C VAL A 34 19.06 -7.74 27.40
N GLY A 35 17.99 -6.94 27.41
CA GLY A 35 16.90 -7.07 28.39
C GLY A 35 16.24 -8.45 28.39
N ILE A 36 15.93 -9.00 27.22
CA ILE A 36 15.36 -10.36 27.07
C ILE A 36 16.31 -11.41 27.64
N VAL A 37 17.61 -11.34 27.31
CA VAL A 37 18.61 -12.28 27.81
C VAL A 37 18.75 -12.18 29.33
N LEU A 38 18.76 -10.98 29.90
CA LEU A 38 18.82 -10.79 31.35
C LEU A 38 17.60 -11.37 32.06
N ILE A 39 16.40 -11.22 31.49
CA ILE A 39 15.17 -11.84 32.03
C ILE A 39 15.30 -13.37 32.02
N TRP A 40 15.76 -13.96 30.91
CA TRP A 40 15.96 -15.42 30.83
C TRP A 40 17.01 -15.92 31.83
N VAL A 41 18.13 -15.23 31.99
CA VAL A 41 19.17 -15.57 32.97
C VAL A 41 18.63 -15.45 34.40
N TYR A 42 17.88 -14.38 34.71
CA TYR A 42 17.24 -14.21 36.02
C TYR A 42 16.26 -15.33 36.34
N ARG A 43 15.46 -15.75 35.35
CA ARG A 43 14.54 -16.88 35.48
C ARG A 43 15.30 -18.17 35.72
N LEU A 44 16.31 -18.49 34.91
CA LEU A 44 17.13 -19.70 35.09
C LEU A 44 17.83 -19.74 36.45
N GLY A 45 18.25 -18.59 36.99
CA GLY A 45 18.87 -18.50 38.32
C GLY A 45 17.90 -18.63 39.51
N ARG A 46 16.58 -18.46 39.29
CA ARG A 46 15.54 -18.52 40.33
C ARG A 46 14.51 -19.64 40.09
N ILE A 47 14.97 -20.78 39.60
CA ILE A 47 14.12 -21.96 39.41
C ILE A 47 13.61 -22.43 40.78
N PRO A 48 12.27 -22.55 40.99
CA PRO A 48 11.73 -23.07 42.23
C PRO A 48 12.12 -24.55 42.44
N GLY A 49 12.46 -24.89 43.69
CA GLY A 49 12.87 -26.25 44.08
C GLY A 49 11.81 -27.32 43.79
N ALA A 50 12.20 -28.59 43.79
CA ALA A 50 11.27 -29.70 43.62
C ALA A 50 10.25 -29.73 44.78
N GLY A 51 8.95 -29.68 44.46
CA GLY A 51 7.86 -29.78 45.42
C GLY A 51 7.20 -28.46 45.87
N GLN A 52 7.65 -27.29 45.38
CA GLN A 52 6.97 -26.03 45.71
C GLN A 52 5.66 -25.83 44.93
N PRO A 53 4.57 -25.37 45.59
CA PRO A 53 3.34 -25.03 44.89
C PRO A 53 3.62 -23.89 43.90
N GLY A 54 3.16 -24.05 42.65
CA GLY A 54 3.34 -23.04 41.59
C GLY A 54 4.53 -23.27 40.63
N ARG A 55 5.31 -24.34 40.79
CA ARG A 55 6.42 -24.68 39.86
C ARG A 55 5.96 -24.83 38.40
N TYR A 56 4.83 -25.48 38.15
CA TYR A 56 4.29 -25.63 36.79
C TYR A 56 3.86 -24.29 36.18
N ALA A 57 3.25 -23.41 36.96
CA ALA A 57 2.92 -22.06 36.52
C ALA A 57 4.19 -21.26 36.18
N TRP A 58 5.23 -21.38 37.02
CA TRP A 58 6.53 -20.77 36.75
C TRP A 58 7.16 -21.26 35.44
N VAL A 59 7.14 -22.57 35.19
CA VAL A 59 7.64 -23.15 33.92
C VAL A 59 6.80 -22.67 32.73
N GLY A 60 5.48 -22.61 32.86
CA GLY A 60 4.60 -22.10 31.81
C GLY A 60 4.92 -20.65 31.43
N VAL A 61 5.13 -19.78 32.43
CA VAL A 61 5.56 -18.40 32.21
C VAL A 61 6.95 -18.33 31.57
N PHE A 62 7.88 -19.17 32.00
CA PHE A 62 9.22 -19.21 31.39
C PHE A 62 9.17 -19.65 29.91
N VAL A 63 8.37 -20.66 29.58
CA VAL A 63 8.17 -21.12 28.20
C VAL A 63 7.53 -20.02 27.36
N SER A 64 6.52 -19.31 27.87
CA SER A 64 5.91 -18.20 27.13
C SER A 64 6.90 -17.05 26.92
N GLU A 65 7.72 -16.69 27.91
CA GLU A 65 8.79 -15.69 27.77
C GLU A 65 9.84 -16.08 26.72
N VAL A 66 10.20 -17.37 26.61
CA VAL A 66 11.10 -17.87 25.57
C VAL A 66 10.46 -17.74 24.18
N LEU A 67 9.20 -18.19 24.03
CA LEU A 67 8.47 -18.09 22.76
C LEU A 67 8.28 -16.64 22.31
N PHE A 68 7.93 -15.73 23.22
CA PHE A 68 7.81 -14.30 22.92
C PHE A 68 9.15 -13.66 22.55
N GLY A 69 10.25 -14.02 23.24
CA GLY A 69 11.58 -13.54 22.88
C GLY A 69 12.03 -14.04 21.51
N LEU A 70 11.77 -15.31 21.18
CA LEU A 70 12.03 -15.86 19.83
C LEU A 70 11.20 -15.14 18.76
N TYR A 71 9.90 -14.95 19.00
CA TYR A 71 9.02 -14.18 18.11
C TYR A 71 9.55 -12.76 17.88
N TRP A 72 10.02 -12.10 18.94
CA TRP A 72 10.60 -10.77 18.84
C TRP A 72 11.87 -10.76 17.98
N VAL A 73 12.79 -11.72 18.18
CA VAL A 73 14.03 -11.84 17.38
C VAL A 73 13.71 -12.03 15.90
N ILE A 74 12.77 -12.92 15.56
CA ILE A 74 12.33 -13.14 14.17
C ILE A 74 11.75 -11.86 13.58
N THR A 75 10.91 -11.16 14.33
CA THR A 75 10.29 -9.89 13.89
C THR A 75 11.35 -8.80 13.65
N GLN A 76 12.39 -8.72 14.49
CA GLN A 76 13.48 -7.76 14.30
C GLN A 76 14.36 -8.11 13.10
N ALA A 77 14.57 -9.39 12.80
CA ALA A 77 15.32 -9.83 11.63
C ALA A 77 14.69 -9.31 10.34
N CYS A 78 13.36 -9.38 10.21
CA CYS A 78 12.62 -8.81 9.08
C CYS A 78 12.74 -7.29 8.96
N ARG A 79 12.93 -6.58 10.08
CA ARG A 79 13.04 -5.11 10.15
C ARG A 79 14.49 -4.60 10.11
N TRP A 80 15.48 -5.49 10.02
CA TRP A 80 16.90 -5.15 10.11
C TRP A 80 17.39 -4.22 8.98
N ARG A 81 16.76 -4.33 7.80
CA ARG A 81 17.11 -3.56 6.60
C ARG A 81 15.87 -3.00 5.91
N VAL A 82 15.31 -1.94 6.50
CA VAL A 82 14.28 -1.14 5.82
C VAL A 82 14.91 -0.36 4.66
N VAL A 83 14.40 -0.58 3.45
CA VAL A 83 14.83 0.08 2.21
C VAL A 83 13.62 0.71 1.56
N TYR A 84 13.73 1.99 1.19
CA TYR A 84 12.74 2.69 0.40
C TYR A 84 13.10 2.62 -1.07
N ARG A 85 12.13 2.28 -1.92
CA ARG A 85 12.28 2.26 -3.38
C ARG A 85 11.51 3.44 -3.97
N TYR A 86 12.23 4.30 -4.68
CA TYR A 86 11.63 5.46 -5.35
C TYR A 86 11.56 5.20 -6.86
N PRO A 87 10.36 5.19 -7.47
CA PRO A 87 10.20 5.08 -8.91
C PRO A 87 10.41 6.44 -9.60
N PHE A 88 11.07 6.45 -10.76
CA PHE A 88 11.24 7.64 -11.60
C PHE A 88 10.45 7.49 -12.89
N ARG A 89 9.23 8.03 -12.92
CA ARG A 89 8.33 7.96 -14.08
C ARG A 89 8.91 8.68 -15.30
N ASP A 90 9.60 9.80 -15.09
CA ASP A 90 10.19 10.59 -16.18
C ASP A 90 11.28 9.82 -16.93
N ARG A 91 12.04 8.96 -16.24
CA ARG A 91 13.06 8.09 -16.86
C ARG A 91 12.44 6.94 -17.64
N LEU A 92 11.28 6.46 -17.17
CA LEU A 92 10.52 5.41 -17.84
C LEU A 92 10.01 5.88 -19.22
N SER A 93 9.40 7.07 -19.25
CA SER A 93 8.86 7.67 -20.47
C SER A 93 9.93 8.21 -21.40
N SER A 94 10.97 8.90 -20.88
CA SER A 94 11.99 9.52 -21.73
C SER A 94 13.04 8.57 -22.27
N THR A 95 13.50 7.58 -21.48
CA THR A 95 14.73 6.85 -21.78
C THR A 95 14.49 5.42 -22.27
N ARG A 96 13.62 4.65 -21.60
CA ARG A 96 13.55 3.20 -21.85
C ARG A 96 12.39 2.75 -22.73
N TYR A 97 11.17 3.12 -22.37
CA TYR A 97 10.01 2.53 -23.04
C TYR A 97 9.34 3.48 -24.03
N LYS A 98 9.41 4.81 -23.87
CA LYS A 98 8.68 5.76 -24.75
C LYS A 98 7.25 5.23 -25.00
N ASP A 99 6.97 4.78 -26.23
CA ASP A 99 5.67 4.22 -26.65
C ASP A 99 5.57 2.68 -26.54
N LYS A 100 6.68 1.98 -26.27
CA LYS A 100 6.79 0.52 -26.12
C LYS A 100 6.43 0.02 -24.71
N LEU A 101 5.36 0.57 -24.11
CA LEU A 101 4.82 0.07 -22.86
C LEU A 101 4.21 -1.35 -23.03
N PRO A 102 4.27 -2.24 -22.01
CA PRO A 102 3.64 -3.56 -22.06
C PRO A 102 2.10 -3.47 -21.96
N ALA A 103 1.38 -4.52 -22.36
CA ALA A 103 -0.03 -4.64 -22.01
C ALA A 103 -0.19 -4.90 -20.50
N VAL A 104 -1.20 -4.30 -19.88
CA VAL A 104 -1.51 -4.40 -18.45
C VAL A 104 -3.00 -4.72 -18.31
N ASP A 105 -3.28 -5.82 -17.63
CA ASP A 105 -4.64 -6.23 -17.28
C ASP A 105 -4.89 -5.95 -15.80
N VAL A 106 -5.95 -5.23 -15.50
CA VAL A 106 -6.38 -4.92 -14.14
C VAL A 106 -7.65 -5.71 -13.84
N PHE A 107 -7.57 -6.57 -12.82
CA PHE A 107 -8.70 -7.33 -12.31
C PHE A 107 -9.29 -6.61 -11.11
N VAL A 108 -10.58 -6.29 -11.20
CA VAL A 108 -11.41 -5.82 -10.09
C VAL A 108 -12.29 -6.99 -9.69
N CYS A 109 -12.23 -7.40 -8.43
CA CYS A 109 -13.05 -8.49 -7.93
C CYS A 109 -14.01 -7.95 -6.87
N THR A 110 -15.27 -8.35 -6.94
CA THR A 110 -16.29 -8.06 -5.93
C THR A 110 -17.01 -9.35 -5.55
N ALA A 111 -17.40 -9.47 -4.28
CA ALA A 111 -17.99 -10.70 -3.75
C ALA A 111 -19.40 -10.51 -3.16
N ASP A 112 -19.69 -9.34 -2.59
CA ASP A 112 -20.99 -9.09 -1.95
C ASP A 112 -21.44 -7.64 -2.19
N PRO A 113 -22.55 -7.42 -2.93
CA PRO A 113 -23.05 -6.07 -3.24
C PRO A 113 -23.51 -5.28 -2.00
N MET A 114 -23.75 -5.93 -0.86
CA MET A 114 -24.14 -5.26 0.38
C MET A 114 -22.93 -4.74 1.15
N LEU A 115 -21.83 -5.50 1.17
CA LEU A 115 -20.57 -5.09 1.79
C LEU A 115 -19.74 -4.18 0.88
N GLU A 116 -19.83 -4.40 -0.43
CA GLU A 116 -19.15 -3.67 -1.49
C GLU A 116 -20.20 -3.08 -2.45
N PRO A 117 -20.77 -1.91 -2.12
CA PRO A 117 -21.83 -1.32 -2.93
C PRO A 117 -21.44 -1.19 -4.40
N PRO A 118 -22.35 -1.49 -5.36
CA PRO A 118 -22.04 -1.39 -6.78
C PRO A 118 -21.46 -0.03 -7.20
N THR A 119 -21.91 1.06 -6.57
CA THR A 119 -21.37 2.41 -6.81
C THR A 119 -19.88 2.51 -6.50
N LEU A 120 -19.40 1.89 -5.41
CA LEU A 120 -17.98 1.85 -5.04
C LEU A 120 -17.16 1.08 -6.08
N VAL A 121 -17.68 -0.08 -6.52
CA VAL A 121 -17.06 -0.91 -7.54
C VAL A 121 -16.93 -0.14 -8.86
N ILE A 122 -18.00 0.53 -9.29
CA ILE A 122 -18.02 1.34 -10.51
C ILE A 122 -17.06 2.53 -10.44
N ASN A 123 -16.99 3.24 -9.31
CA ASN A 123 -16.01 4.31 -9.12
C ASN A 123 -14.58 3.79 -9.30
N THR A 124 -14.29 2.59 -8.81
CA THR A 124 -12.99 1.93 -8.96
C THR A 124 -12.71 1.61 -10.42
N VAL A 125 -13.68 0.99 -11.12
CA VAL A 125 -13.57 0.67 -12.56
C VAL A 125 -13.33 1.94 -13.40
N LEU A 126 -14.12 2.99 -13.19
CA LEU A 126 -13.97 4.27 -13.90
C LEU A 126 -12.64 4.96 -13.61
N SER A 127 -12.16 4.87 -12.36
CA SER A 127 -10.84 5.38 -11.97
C SER A 127 -9.71 4.65 -12.69
N VAL A 128 -9.77 3.32 -12.78
CA VAL A 128 -8.77 2.51 -13.51
C VAL A 128 -8.81 2.79 -15.00
N MET A 129 -9.99 2.83 -15.62
CA MET A 129 -10.13 3.11 -17.06
C MET A 129 -9.62 4.51 -17.46
N SER A 130 -9.58 5.45 -16.52
CA SER A 130 -9.06 6.81 -16.73
C SER A 130 -7.58 6.98 -16.39
N TYR A 131 -6.85 5.88 -16.14
CA TYR A 131 -5.40 5.93 -15.96
C TYR A 131 -4.69 6.51 -17.18
N ASN A 132 -3.56 7.18 -16.91
CA ASN A 132 -2.67 7.69 -17.95
C ASN A 132 -1.83 6.54 -18.52
N TYR A 133 -2.49 5.67 -19.31
CA TYR A 133 -1.91 4.55 -20.03
C TYR A 133 -2.54 4.44 -21.43
N PRO A 134 -1.81 3.92 -22.44
CA PRO A 134 -2.38 3.75 -23.77
C PRO A 134 -3.61 2.82 -23.74
N PRO A 135 -4.75 3.22 -24.32
CA PRO A 135 -6.01 2.48 -24.23
C PRO A 135 -5.91 1.08 -24.87
N GLU A 136 -5.11 0.92 -25.91
CA GLU A 136 -4.87 -0.36 -26.58
C GLU A 136 -4.04 -1.35 -25.75
N LYS A 137 -3.51 -0.92 -24.59
CA LYS A 137 -2.66 -1.72 -23.70
C LYS A 137 -3.22 -1.86 -22.29
N LEU A 138 -4.37 -1.27 -21.98
CA LEU A 138 -4.99 -1.37 -20.66
C LEU A 138 -6.28 -2.20 -20.76
N GLY A 139 -6.23 -3.44 -20.28
CA GLY A 139 -7.41 -4.28 -20.08
C GLY A 139 -7.96 -4.07 -18.68
N VAL A 140 -9.28 -3.94 -18.54
CA VAL A 140 -9.95 -3.90 -17.23
C VAL A 140 -11.03 -4.97 -17.20
N TYR A 141 -10.94 -5.85 -16.21
CA TYR A 141 -11.83 -6.99 -16.02
C TYR A 141 -12.51 -6.88 -14.67
N LEU A 142 -13.84 -6.97 -14.64
CA LEU A 142 -14.61 -7.06 -13.40
C LEU A 142 -15.07 -8.50 -13.22
N SER A 143 -14.67 -9.13 -12.10
CA SER A 143 -15.17 -10.43 -11.64
C SER A 143 -16.15 -10.19 -10.49
N ASP A 144 -17.38 -10.64 -10.65
CA ASP A 144 -18.41 -10.57 -9.61
C ASP A 144 -18.74 -11.99 -9.12
N ASP A 145 -18.15 -12.36 -7.99
CA ASP A 145 -18.38 -13.66 -7.34
C ASP A 145 -19.77 -13.70 -6.66
N GLY A 146 -20.36 -12.53 -6.36
CA GLY A 146 -21.69 -12.40 -5.79
C GLY A 146 -22.81 -12.54 -6.82
N CYS A 147 -22.47 -12.55 -8.11
CA CYS A 147 -23.41 -12.64 -9.24
C CYS A 147 -24.59 -11.66 -9.07
N SER A 148 -24.31 -10.42 -8.68
CA SER A 148 -25.33 -9.44 -8.36
C SER A 148 -25.87 -8.77 -9.61
N GLU A 149 -27.18 -8.84 -9.82
CA GLU A 149 -27.85 -8.07 -10.88
C GLU A 149 -27.59 -6.56 -10.73
N LEU A 150 -27.48 -6.05 -9.50
CA LEU A 150 -27.22 -4.64 -9.23
C LEU A 150 -25.82 -4.22 -9.72
N THR A 151 -24.80 -5.06 -9.51
CA THR A 151 -23.44 -4.82 -10.03
C THR A 151 -23.44 -4.81 -11.55
N PHE A 152 -24.18 -5.72 -12.17
CA PHE A 152 -24.34 -5.76 -13.63
C PHE A 152 -24.98 -4.48 -14.17
N TYR A 153 -26.12 -4.05 -13.62
CA TYR A 153 -26.79 -2.82 -14.06
C TYR A 153 -25.92 -1.58 -13.80
N ALA A 154 -25.24 -1.52 -12.66
CA ALA A 154 -24.32 -0.42 -12.37
C ALA A 154 -23.18 -0.35 -13.40
N LEU A 155 -22.64 -1.49 -13.82
CA LEU A 155 -21.60 -1.55 -14.84
C LEU A 155 -22.11 -1.12 -16.22
N LEU A 156 -23.35 -1.50 -16.57
CA LEU A 156 -23.99 -1.07 -17.80
C LEU A 156 -24.12 0.47 -17.84
N GLU A 157 -24.66 1.07 -16.80
CA GLU A 157 -24.77 2.54 -16.68
C GLU A 157 -23.40 3.22 -16.65
N ALA A 158 -22.42 2.60 -15.96
CA ALA A 158 -21.04 3.08 -15.94
C ALA A 158 -20.42 3.10 -17.34
N SER A 159 -20.75 2.13 -18.20
CA SER A 159 -20.22 2.06 -19.56
C SER A 159 -20.67 3.26 -20.41
N GLU A 160 -21.92 3.70 -20.24
CA GLU A 160 -22.43 4.92 -20.87
C GLU A 160 -21.77 6.17 -20.29
N PHE A 161 -21.68 6.26 -18.96
CA PHE A 161 -21.03 7.39 -18.29
C PHE A 161 -19.54 7.52 -18.63
N SER A 162 -18.85 6.40 -18.84
CA SER A 162 -17.41 6.35 -19.13
C SER A 162 -17.04 7.13 -20.41
N LYS A 163 -17.95 7.20 -21.37
CA LYS A 163 -17.79 7.95 -22.64
C LYS A 163 -17.57 9.44 -22.39
N TYR A 164 -18.08 9.98 -21.29
CA TYR A 164 -17.90 11.37 -20.88
C TYR A 164 -16.77 11.54 -19.87
N TRP A 165 -16.71 10.65 -18.87
CA TRP A 165 -15.76 10.75 -17.77
C TRP A 165 -14.31 10.51 -18.20
N ILE A 166 -14.04 9.49 -19.03
CA ILE A 166 -12.67 9.15 -19.42
C ILE A 166 -12.02 10.30 -20.23
N PRO A 167 -12.65 10.87 -21.27
CA PRO A 167 -12.08 12.01 -21.98
C PRO A 167 -11.90 13.23 -21.08
N PHE A 168 -12.85 13.50 -20.18
CA PHE A 168 -12.73 14.57 -19.20
C PHE A 168 -11.48 14.42 -18.31
N CYS A 169 -11.30 13.24 -17.70
CA CYS A 169 -10.12 12.97 -16.87
C CYS A 169 -8.80 13.12 -17.63
N LYS A 170 -8.75 12.63 -18.88
CA LYS A 170 -7.53 12.67 -19.71
C LYS A 170 -7.20 14.09 -20.19
N ASN A 171 -8.20 14.85 -20.63
CA ASN A 171 -7.99 16.21 -21.16
C ASN A 171 -7.61 17.22 -20.08
N TYR A 172 -8.18 17.09 -18.88
CA TYR A 172 -7.95 18.04 -17.78
C TYR A 172 -6.98 17.51 -16.71
N ASN A 173 -6.37 16.34 -16.93
CA ASN A 173 -5.46 15.66 -15.99
C ASN A 173 -6.02 15.63 -14.55
N VAL A 174 -7.28 15.18 -14.42
CA VAL A 174 -8.04 15.22 -13.17
C VAL A 174 -7.49 14.22 -12.16
N GLU A 175 -7.25 14.68 -10.93
CA GLU A 175 -6.90 13.85 -9.77
C GLU A 175 -7.69 14.30 -8.54
N PRO A 176 -8.34 13.38 -7.79
CA PRO A 176 -8.45 11.94 -8.01
C PRO A 176 -9.37 11.57 -9.18
N ARG A 177 -9.12 10.41 -9.80
CA ARG A 177 -9.83 9.93 -11.02
C ARG A 177 -11.15 9.22 -10.75
N ALA A 178 -11.45 8.90 -9.48
CA ALA A 178 -12.72 8.33 -9.07
C ALA A 178 -13.78 9.45 -9.00
N PRO A 179 -14.91 9.34 -9.75
CA PRO A 179 -15.92 10.40 -9.81
C PRO A 179 -16.44 10.85 -8.44
N GLU A 180 -16.85 9.91 -7.59
CA GLU A 180 -17.42 10.23 -6.27
C GLU A 180 -16.43 10.97 -5.36
N ILE A 181 -15.16 10.56 -5.39
CA ILE A 181 -14.10 11.23 -4.60
C ILE A 181 -13.81 12.62 -5.16
N TYR A 182 -13.76 12.77 -6.49
CA TYR A 182 -13.52 14.06 -7.13
C TYR A 182 -14.62 15.09 -6.80
N PHE A 183 -15.88 14.68 -6.90
CA PHE A 183 -17.01 15.57 -6.61
C PHE A 183 -17.18 15.85 -5.12
N SER A 184 -16.85 14.91 -4.23
CA SER A 184 -16.89 15.15 -2.78
C SER A 184 -15.76 16.05 -2.26
N GLN A 185 -14.58 16.05 -2.90
CA GLN A 185 -13.52 17.02 -2.56
C GLN A 185 -13.88 18.44 -2.97
N SER A 186 -14.51 18.59 -4.14
CA SER A 186 -14.95 19.90 -4.64
C SER A 186 -15.99 20.54 -3.71
N SER A 187 -16.91 19.74 -3.15
CA SER A 187 -17.90 20.24 -2.19
C SER A 187 -17.29 20.64 -0.85
N LEU A 188 -16.28 19.90 -0.36
CA LEU A 188 -15.54 20.27 0.86
C LEU A 188 -14.78 21.60 0.69
N HIS A 189 -14.14 21.82 -0.47
CA HIS A 189 -13.44 23.07 -0.75
C HIS A 189 -14.40 24.28 -0.79
N MET A 190 -15.56 24.12 -1.43
CA MET A 190 -16.60 25.16 -1.49
C MET A 190 -17.20 25.48 -0.11
N ASN A 191 -17.45 24.46 0.72
CA ASN A 191 -17.96 24.65 2.08
C ASN A 191 -16.95 25.35 2.99
N GLN A 192 -15.65 25.09 2.83
CA GLN A 192 -14.60 25.82 3.58
C GLN A 192 -14.52 27.30 3.16
N ILE A 193 -14.68 27.62 1.88
CA ILE A 193 -14.68 29.01 1.39
C ILE A 193 -15.91 29.76 1.89
N SER A 194 -17.10 29.14 1.84
CA SER A 194 -18.33 29.74 2.37
C SER A 194 -18.27 29.95 3.89
N GLY A 195 -17.65 29.02 4.63
CA GLY A 195 -17.42 29.15 6.06
C GLY A 195 -16.42 30.25 6.42
N ARG A 196 -15.42 30.52 5.57
CA ARG A 196 -14.43 31.58 5.78
C ARG A 196 -15.00 32.97 5.49
N ASN A 197 -15.79 33.12 4.44
CA ASN A 197 -16.44 34.39 4.07
C ASN A 197 -17.59 34.76 5.02
N GLY A 198 -18.14 33.79 5.77
CA GLY A 198 -19.16 34.03 6.80
C GLY A 198 -18.59 34.51 8.15
N VAL A 199 -17.28 34.40 8.38
CA VAL A 199 -16.60 34.88 9.61
C VAL A 199 -16.10 36.31 9.45
N GLU A 200 -15.83 36.76 8.22
CA GLU A 200 -15.32 38.11 7.92
C GLU A 200 -16.45 39.15 7.70
N SER A 201 -17.71 38.72 7.81
CA SER A 201 -18.92 39.54 7.62
C SER A 201 -19.76 39.72 8.91
N ARG A 202 -19.14 39.56 10.08
CA ARG A 202 -19.74 39.92 11.38
C ARG A 202 -18.86 40.87 12.17
#